data_AF-A0A956PLV9-F1
#
_entry.id   AF-A0A956PLV9-F1
#
_cell.length_a   1.000
_cell.length_b   1.000
_cell.length_c   1.000
_cell.angle_alpha   90.00
_cell.angle_beta   90.00
_cell.angle_gamma   90.00
#
_symmetry.space_group_name_H-M   'P 1'
#
loop_
_entity.id
_entity.type
_entity.pdbx_description
1 polymer ?
#
loop_
_entity_poly.entity_id
_entity_poly.type
_entity_poly.pdbx_seq_one_letter_code
_entity_poly.pdbx_strand_id
1 'polypeptide(L)'
;FVDDGWFVLEVTDSEGKVDLSLAGREMTIEKPAHVSDTFPNHRWRRWLQNLILDPFEDTQSWRNSTALYLANRWIEENSGRRLKSYRLLFVKELTPPPGQTPVTEIQVLAESSNRG
;
A
#
# COMPACT_ATOMS: atom_id res chain seq x y z
N PHE A 1 -12.49 -8.93 -12.13
CA PHE A 1 -12.07 -7.92 -11.14
C PHE A 1 -12.23 -6.58 -11.82
N VAL A 2 -13.14 -5.74 -11.31
CA VAL A 2 -13.57 -4.47 -11.96
C VAL A 2 -12.88 -3.25 -11.34
N ASP A 3 -12.14 -3.44 -10.25
CA ASP A 3 -11.46 -2.35 -9.56
C ASP A 3 -9.99 -2.28 -9.97
N ASP A 4 -9.66 -1.23 -10.73
CA ASP A 4 -8.29 -0.83 -11.09
C ASP A 4 -7.64 -0.18 -9.88
N GLY A 5 -6.98 -0.97 -9.04
CA GLY A 5 -6.27 -0.46 -7.87
C GLY A 5 -4.93 -1.12 -7.60
N TRP A 6 -4.05 -0.39 -6.92
CA TRP A 6 -2.70 -0.81 -6.55
C TRP A 6 -2.42 -0.49 -5.08
N PHE A 7 -1.39 -1.12 -4.55
CA PHE A 7 -1.02 -1.01 -3.14
C PHE A 7 0.25 -0.18 -3.00
N VAL A 8 0.29 0.63 -1.95
CA VAL A 8 1.45 1.44 -1.61
C VAL A 8 1.69 1.34 -0.11
N LEU A 9 2.89 0.99 0.30
CA LEU A 9 3.42 1.26 1.62
C LEU A 9 4.02 2.65 1.60
N GLU A 10 3.36 3.59 2.29
CA GLU A 10 3.95 4.88 2.59
C GLU A 10 4.72 4.77 3.91
N VAL A 11 5.97 5.21 3.90
CA VAL A 11 6.84 5.28 5.08
C VAL A 11 7.28 6.71 5.29
N THR A 12 7.16 7.21 6.52
CA THR A 12 7.78 8.46 6.94
C THR A 12 8.91 8.13 7.92
N ASP A 13 10.09 8.69 7.69
CA ASP A 13 11.22 8.56 8.61
C ASP A 13 11.26 9.68 9.66
N SER A 14 12.22 9.60 10.59
CA SER A 14 12.39 10.57 11.66
C SER A 14 12.76 11.99 11.19
N GLU A 15 13.29 12.13 9.98
CA GLU A 15 13.61 13.42 9.35
C GLU A 15 12.41 13.99 8.60
N GLY A 16 11.32 13.23 8.50
CA GLY A 16 10.09 13.62 7.81
C GLY A 16 10.11 13.30 6.32
N LYS A 17 11.11 12.58 5.81
CA LYS A 17 11.13 12.14 4.41
C LYS A 17 10.12 11.01 4.22
N VAL A 18 9.36 11.12 3.14
CA VAL A 18 8.34 10.15 2.74
C VAL A 18 8.85 9.29 1.60
N ASP A 19 8.76 7.98 1.76
CA ASP A 19 8.99 7.01 0.70
C ASP A 19 7.70 6.25 0.40
N LEU A 20 7.49 5.96 -0.88
CA LEU A 20 6.40 5.13 -1.35
C LEU A 20 7.00 3.86 -1.94
N SER A 21 6.62 2.70 -1.41
CA SER A 21 7.16 1.43 -1.87
C SER A 21 6.16 0.29 -1.76
N LEU A 22 6.43 -0.84 -2.41
CA LEU A 22 5.73 -2.09 -2.16
C LEU A 22 6.73 -3.23 -2.24
N ALA A 23 7.02 -3.85 -1.10
CA ALA A 23 7.92 -4.99 -0.99
C ALA A 23 9.29 -4.78 -1.70
N GLY A 24 9.94 -3.64 -1.41
CA GLY A 24 11.25 -3.28 -1.94
C GLY A 24 11.25 -2.63 -3.33
N ARG A 25 10.07 -2.41 -3.94
CA ARG A 25 9.93 -1.64 -5.18
C ARG A 25 9.45 -0.23 -4.88
N GLU A 26 10.03 0.77 -5.53
CA GLU A 26 9.54 2.15 -5.48
C GLU A 26 8.15 2.26 -6.13
N MET A 27 7.28 3.06 -5.54
CA MET A 27 5.89 3.23 -5.95
C MET A 27 5.51 4.70 -6.04
N THR A 28 4.38 4.99 -6.68
CA THR A 28 3.76 6.31 -6.68
C THR A 28 2.27 6.20 -6.34
N ILE A 29 1.66 7.33 -5.97
CA ILE A 29 0.20 7.45 -5.82
C ILE A 29 -0.49 7.60 -7.18
N GLU A 30 0.26 7.79 -8.27
CA GLU A 30 -0.30 7.83 -9.62
C GLU A 30 -0.54 6.41 -10.15
N LYS A 31 -1.52 6.26 -11.05
CA LYS A 31 -1.81 4.96 -11.65
C LYS A 31 -0.62 4.48 -12.46
N PRO A 32 -0.05 3.30 -12.14
CA PRO A 32 1.00 2.72 -12.96
C PRO A 32 0.44 2.28 -14.32
N ALA A 33 1.24 2.36 -15.37
CA ALA A 33 0.85 1.90 -16.71
C ALA A 33 0.35 0.44 -16.70
N HIS A 34 0.99 -0.41 -15.87
CA HIS A 34 0.62 -1.80 -15.66
C HIS A 34 0.53 -2.13 -14.17
N VAL A 35 -0.68 -2.14 -13.63
CA VAL A 35 -0.94 -2.49 -12.21
C VAL A 35 -0.41 -3.87 -11.85
N SER A 36 -0.43 -4.83 -12.78
CA SER A 36 0.12 -6.18 -12.57
C SER A 36 1.59 -6.19 -12.16
N ASP A 37 2.35 -5.20 -12.61
CA ASP A 37 3.80 -5.17 -12.49
C ASP A 37 4.23 -4.57 -11.15
N THR A 38 3.30 -3.96 -10.42
CA THR A 38 3.53 -3.46 -9.06
C THR A 38 3.71 -4.59 -8.05
N PHE A 39 3.13 -5.77 -8.33
CA PHE A 39 3.23 -6.93 -7.45
C PHE A 39 4.55 -7.68 -7.67
N PRO A 40 5.27 -8.08 -6.60
CA PRO A 40 6.47 -8.90 -6.73
C PRO A 40 6.23 -10.22 -7.48
N ASN A 41 5.10 -10.87 -7.20
CA ASN A 41 4.64 -12.08 -7.88
C ASN A 41 3.13 -12.31 -7.71
N HIS A 42 2.61 -13.38 -8.32
CA HIS A 42 1.20 -13.76 -8.26
C HIS A 42 0.69 -14.11 -6.85
N ARG A 43 1.54 -14.61 -5.95
CA ARG A 43 1.15 -14.86 -4.55
C ARG A 43 0.95 -13.55 -3.79
N TRP A 44 1.84 -12.59 -3.98
CA TRP A 44 1.70 -11.23 -3.44
C TRP A 44 0.42 -10.57 -3.93
N ARG A 45 0.14 -10.65 -5.24
CA ARG A 45 -1.11 -10.14 -5.81
C ARG A 45 -2.33 -10.74 -5.13
N ARG A 46 -2.39 -12.08 -5.00
CA ARG A 46 -3.54 -12.75 -4.37
C ARG A 46 -3.67 -12.39 -2.89
N TRP A 47 -2.57 -12.32 -2.16
CA TRP A 47 -2.55 -11.94 -0.76
C TRP A 47 -3.12 -10.53 -0.55
N LEU A 48 -2.58 -9.55 -1.26
CA LEU A 48 -3.01 -8.16 -1.13
C LEU A 48 -4.47 -7.96 -1.56
N GLN A 49 -4.93 -8.67 -2.61
CA GLN A 49 -6.35 -8.67 -2.98
C GLN A 49 -7.26 -9.16 -1.86
N ASN A 50 -6.86 -10.19 -1.10
CA ASN A 50 -7.65 -10.66 0.04
C ASN A 50 -7.74 -9.61 1.16
N LEU A 51 -6.77 -8.71 1.30
CA LEU A 51 -6.86 -7.63 2.28
C LEU A 51 -7.97 -6.61 1.95
N ILE A 52 -8.36 -6.48 0.68
CA ILE A 52 -9.43 -5.58 0.22
C ILE A 52 -10.78 -6.26 0.23
N LEU A 53 -10.84 -7.50 -0.25
CA LEU A 53 -12.09 -8.25 -0.33
C LEU A 53 -12.70 -8.58 1.03
N ASP A 54 -11.93 -8.39 2.11
CA ASP A 54 -12.34 -8.63 3.48
C ASP A 54 -13.04 -10.00 3.69
N PRO A 55 -12.46 -11.11 3.19
CA PRO A 55 -13.15 -12.40 3.20
C PRO A 55 -13.11 -13.10 4.57
N PHE A 56 -12.48 -12.50 5.59
CA PHE A 56 -12.23 -13.10 6.89
C PHE A 56 -12.77 -12.22 8.02
N GLU A 57 -13.21 -12.81 9.13
CA GLU A 57 -13.69 -12.04 10.30
C GLU A 57 -12.61 -11.11 10.91
N ASP A 58 -11.33 -11.43 10.70
CA ASP A 58 -10.19 -10.70 11.30
C ASP A 58 -9.26 -10.06 10.25
N THR A 59 -9.78 -9.62 9.10
CA THR A 59 -8.94 -9.02 8.03
C THR A 59 -8.12 -7.83 8.53
N GLN A 60 -8.59 -7.07 9.52
CA GLN A 60 -7.84 -5.92 10.04
C GLN A 60 -6.52 -6.34 10.71
N SER A 61 -6.48 -7.44 11.46
CA SER A 61 -5.23 -7.95 12.02
C SER A 61 -4.25 -8.40 10.94
N TRP A 62 -4.77 -8.88 9.81
CA TRP A 62 -3.98 -9.29 8.64
C TRP A 62 -3.41 -8.07 7.90
N ARG A 63 -4.21 -6.99 7.75
CA ARG A 63 -3.75 -5.70 7.23
C ARG A 63 -2.63 -5.13 8.10
N ASN A 64 -2.82 -5.10 9.42
CA ASN A 64 -1.83 -4.61 10.38
C ASN A 64 -0.53 -5.41 10.32
N SER A 65 -0.63 -6.75 10.33
CA SER A 65 0.54 -7.63 10.26
C SER A 65 1.28 -7.50 8.92
N THR A 66 0.54 -7.36 7.81
CA THR A 66 1.14 -7.14 6.49
C THR A 66 1.87 -5.80 6.43
N ALA A 67 1.26 -4.73 6.94
CA ALA A 67 1.86 -3.40 6.96
C ALA A 67 3.14 -3.38 7.82
N LEU A 68 3.11 -4.00 9.01
CA LEU A 68 4.28 -4.13 9.88
C LEU A 68 5.42 -4.92 9.21
N TYR A 69 5.10 -6.03 8.54
CA TYR A 69 6.08 -6.81 7.81
C TYR A 69 6.75 -5.99 6.70
N LEU A 70 5.97 -5.25 5.91
CA LEU A 70 6.48 -4.39 4.84
C LEU A 70 7.33 -3.24 5.40
N ALA A 71 6.95 -2.67 6.54
CA ALA A 71 7.74 -1.63 7.22
C ALA A 71 9.07 -2.18 7.76
N ASN A 72 9.10 -3.39 8.32
CA ASN A 72 10.34 -4.03 8.76
C ASN A 72 11.30 -4.30 7.59
N ARG A 73 10.76 -4.77 6.45
CA ARG A 73 11.52 -4.90 5.19
C ARG A 73 12.15 -3.56 4.78
N TRP A 74 11.37 -2.48 4.83
CA TRP A 74 11.88 -1.15 4.53
C TRP A 74 13.01 -0.73 5.49
N ILE A 75 12.90 -1.03 6.79
CA ILE A 75 13.98 -0.76 7.77
C ILE A 75 15.26 -1.52 7.40
N GLU A 76 15.15 -2.81 7.04
CA GLU A 76 16.29 -3.64 6.65
C GLU A 76 17.01 -3.06 5.42
N GLU A 77 16.25 -2.57 4.45
CA GLU A 77 16.76 -1.96 3.21
C GLU A 77 17.28 -0.52 3.43
N ASN A 78 16.86 0.15 4.51
CA ASN A 78 17.20 1.54 4.83
C ASN A 78 17.86 1.66 6.22
N SER A 79 18.88 0.84 6.47
CA SER A 79 19.54 0.70 7.79
C SER A 79 20.10 2.00 8.42
N GLY A 80 20.28 3.07 7.63
CA GLY A 80 20.68 4.39 8.11
C GLY A 80 19.53 5.34 8.48
N ARG A 81 18.27 4.94 8.25
CA ARG A 81 17.08 5.77 8.47
C ARG A 81 16.21 5.18 9.56
N ARG A 82 15.67 6.04 10.41
CA ARG A 82 14.78 5.62 11.50
C ARG A 82 13.33 5.77 11.07
N LEU A 83 12.59 4.67 11.06
CA LEU A 83 11.15 4.66 10.84
C LEU A 83 10.43 5.52 11.90
N LYS A 84 9.55 6.43 11.46
CA LYS A 84 8.66 7.22 12.32
C LYS A 84 7.23 6.71 12.24
N SER A 85 6.71 6.51 11.04
CA SER A 85 5.36 5.98 10.81
C SER A 85 5.26 5.27 9.46
N TYR A 86 4.25 4.42 9.30
CA TYR A 86 3.92 3.80 8.01
C TYR A 86 2.42 3.65 7.83
N ARG A 87 1.99 3.61 6.56
CA ARG A 87 0.60 3.34 6.15
C ARG A 87 0.60 2.36 4.98
N LEU A 88 -0.23 1.33 5.06
CA LEU A 88 -0.56 0.47 3.92
C LEU A 88 -1.81 1.04 3.25
N LEU A 89 -1.65 1.49 2.01
CA LEU A 89 -2.66 2.16 1.22
C LEU A 89 -3.13 1.24 0.10
N PHE A 90 -4.41 1.36 -0.23
CA PHE A 90 -4.98 0.89 -1.50
C PHE A 90 -5.48 2.10 -2.27
N VAL A 91 -4.89 2.33 -3.43
CA VAL A 91 -5.30 3.40 -4.33
C VAL A 91 -6.20 2.80 -5.39
N LYS A 92 -7.40 3.34 -5.55
CA LYS A 92 -8.41 2.89 -6.52
C LYS A 92 -8.69 4.00 -7.51
N GLU A 93 -8.59 3.71 -8.80
CA GLU A 93 -9.12 4.60 -9.83
C GLU A 93 -10.60 4.31 -10.06
N LEU A 94 -11.44 5.32 -9.88
CA LEU A 94 -12.86 5.22 -10.19
C LEU A 94 -13.06 5.51 -11.68
N THR A 95 -13.70 4.58 -12.39
CA THR A 95 -14.17 4.82 -13.75
C THR A 95 -15.34 5.80 -13.70
N PRO A 96 -15.19 7.02 -14.23
CA PRO A 96 -16.26 8.00 -14.18
C PRO A 96 -17.22 7.78 -15.37
N PRO A 97 -18.39 8.45 -15.38
CA PRO A 97 -19.26 8.50 -16.56
C PRO A 97 -18.51 9.03 -17.80
N PRO A 98 -18.96 8.69 -19.04
CA PRO A 98 -18.34 9.17 -20.26
C PRO A 98 -18.20 10.70 -20.29
N GLY A 99 -17.01 11.19 -20.63
CA GLY A 99 -16.70 12.63 -20.71
C GLY A 99 -16.15 13.27 -19.44
N GLN A 100 -15.94 12.49 -18.37
CA GLN A 100 -15.31 12.94 -17.13
C GLN A 100 -13.91 12.34 -16.96
N THR A 101 -13.04 13.05 -16.25
CA THR A 101 -11.69 12.59 -15.90
C THR A 101 -11.74 11.59 -14.75
N PRO A 102 -10.98 10.47 -14.81
CA PRO A 102 -10.87 9.54 -13.69
C PRO A 102 -10.37 10.21 -12.42
N VAL A 103 -10.87 9.77 -11.28
CA VAL A 103 -10.43 10.22 -9.95
C VAL A 103 -9.87 9.05 -9.16
N THR A 104 -8.82 9.30 -8.39
CA THR A 104 -8.21 8.31 -7.51
C THR A 104 -8.69 8.49 -6.08
N GLU A 105 -9.15 7.41 -5.46
CA GLU A 105 -9.45 7.35 -4.03
C GLU A 105 -8.36 6.57 -3.31
N ILE A 106 -7.93 7.06 -2.15
CA ILE A 106 -6.94 6.40 -1.29
C ILE A 106 -7.67 5.83 -0.07
N GLN A 107 -7.63 4.52 0.07
CA GLN A 107 -8.09 3.82 1.25
C GLN A 107 -6.88 3.43 2.12
N VAL A 108 -6.88 3.86 3.39
CA VAL A 108 -5.91 3.39 4.38
C VAL A 108 -6.37 2.03 4.90
N LEU A 109 -5.58 0.98 4.64
CA LEU A 109 -5.87 -0.38 5.11
C LEU A 109 -5.32 -0.62 6.51
N ALA A 110 -4.15 -0.08 6.80
CA ALA A 110 -3.50 -0.16 8.10
C ALA A 110 -2.52 0.99 8.26
N GLU A 111 -2.29 1.40 9.50
CA GLU A 111 -1.32 2.42 9.85
C GLU A 111 -0.65 2.12 11.19
N SER A 112 0.60 2.53 11.34
CA SER A 112 1.30 2.45 12.62
C SER A 112 0.57 3.31 13.65
N SER A 113 0.14 2.74 14.77
CA SER A 113 -0.46 3.51 15.86
C SER A 113 0.50 4.61 16.31
N ASN A 114 0.00 5.84 16.37
CA ASN A 114 0.76 7.00 16.83
C ASN A 114 1.07 6.80 18.32
N ARG A 115 2.24 6.28 18.67
CA ARG A 115 2.74 6.36 20.04
C ARG A 115 3.33 7.75 20.21
N GLY A 116 2.47 8.69 20.62
CA GLY A 116 2.87 9.99 21.14
C GLY A 116 3.68 9.85 22.43
#